data_AF-T5AMG3-F1
#
_entry.id   AF-T5AMG3-F1
#
_cell.length_a   1.000
_cell.length_b   1.000
_cell.length_c   1.000
_cell.angle_alpha   90.00
_cell.angle_beta   90.00
_cell.angle_gamma   90.00
#
_symmetry.space_group_name_H-M   'P 1'
#
loop_
_entity.id
_entity.type
_entity.pdbx_description
1 polymer ?
#
loop_
_entity_poly.entity_id
_entity_poly.type
_entity_poly.pdbx_seq_one_letter_code
_entity_poly.pdbx_strand_id
1 'polypeptide(L)'
;MAPVFALNAAPAAALPAALGVVDVVGIGLWLFGIAFEATADAQKSRWAREKRLKLHDEDFLTSGLFGKRLVSSPRSVPFPPETRASVPFPPETRSSVPPLPETRSERDKAANPSVLASRFPHYFGEITLWTGLATVAAGALARTPVQLGLGLGGGLAGVLATTALAFVSPAFSAFLLTKVSGIPLSEGKYDKRYGGRKDYEEWKRNTPRLVPKLW
;
A
#
# COMPACT_ATOMS: atom_id res chain seq x y z
N MET A 1 7.20 -24.51 19.43
CA MET A 1 7.67 -24.94 20.78
C MET A 1 9.18 -24.73 20.97
N ALA A 2 10.04 -25.02 20.00
CA ALA A 2 11.48 -24.73 20.09
C ALA A 2 11.89 -23.28 20.44
N PRO A 3 11.21 -22.21 19.96
CA PRO A 3 11.61 -20.83 20.29
C PRO A 3 11.44 -20.48 21.77
N VAL A 4 10.41 -21.04 22.41
CA VAL A 4 10.11 -20.78 23.84
C VAL A 4 11.13 -21.46 24.74
N PHE A 5 11.54 -22.69 24.40
CA PHE A 5 12.59 -23.39 25.12
C PHE A 5 13.96 -22.72 24.96
N ALA A 6 14.30 -22.27 23.75
CA ALA A 6 15.55 -21.55 23.51
C ALA A 6 15.60 -20.21 24.26
N LEU A 7 14.48 -19.49 24.33
CA LEU A 7 14.39 -18.24 25.08
C LEU A 7 14.55 -18.45 26.59
N ASN A 8 13.92 -19.48 27.15
CA ASN A 8 14.02 -19.82 28.57
C ASN A 8 15.37 -20.44 28.96
N ALA A 9 16.09 -21.02 28.00
CA ALA A 9 17.44 -21.56 28.21
C ALA A 9 18.53 -20.48 28.14
N ALA A 10 18.23 -19.29 27.60
CA ALA A 10 19.18 -18.20 27.56
C ALA A 10 19.34 -17.58 28.96
N PRO A 11 20.58 -17.39 29.46
CA PRO A 11 20.79 -16.72 30.73
C PRO A 11 20.24 -15.29 30.66
N ALA A 12 19.60 -14.80 31.74
CA ALA A 12 18.98 -13.48 31.76
C ALA A 12 19.97 -12.35 31.41
N ALA A 13 21.26 -12.51 31.72
CA ALA A 13 22.33 -11.59 31.35
C ALA A 13 22.60 -11.50 29.83
N ALA A 14 22.17 -12.50 29.04
CA ALA A 14 22.24 -12.48 27.58
C ALA A 14 21.03 -11.79 26.93
N LEU A 15 19.97 -11.52 27.71
CA LEU A 15 18.81 -10.76 27.26
C LEU A 15 19.04 -9.26 27.46
N PRO A 16 18.55 -8.42 26.53
CA PRO A 16 18.66 -6.97 26.67
C PRO A 16 17.83 -6.48 27.87
N ALA A 17 18.43 -5.67 28.73
CA ALA A 17 17.73 -5.04 29.84
C ALA A 17 16.70 -3.99 29.39
N ALA A 18 16.85 -3.45 28.17
CA ALA A 18 15.96 -2.45 27.57
C ALA A 18 16.02 -2.49 26.04
N LEU A 19 15.03 -1.88 25.39
CA LEU A 19 15.02 -1.68 23.94
C LEU A 19 16.16 -0.74 23.53
N GLY A 20 16.96 -1.17 22.55
CA GLY A 20 18.00 -0.35 21.95
C GLY A 20 17.47 0.54 20.82
N VAL A 21 18.31 1.46 20.36
CA VAL A 21 17.99 2.35 19.23
C VAL A 21 17.59 1.55 17.97
N VAL A 22 18.28 0.45 17.69
CA VAL A 22 17.97 -0.42 16.54
C VAL A 22 16.58 -1.06 16.67
N ASP A 23 16.18 -1.45 17.89
CA ASP A 23 14.85 -2.00 18.15
C ASP A 23 13.78 -0.93 17.90
N VAL A 24 14.00 0.30 18.38
CA VAL A 24 13.09 1.44 18.17
C VAL A 24 12.95 1.78 16.69
N VAL A 25 14.06 1.81 15.94
CA VAL A 25 14.04 2.05 14.50
C VAL A 25 13.30 0.94 13.76
N GLY A 26 13.58 -0.33 14.09
CA GLY A 26 12.92 -1.47 13.48
C GLY A 26 11.40 -1.51 13.76
N ILE A 27 11.00 -1.25 15.01
CA ILE A 27 9.58 -1.13 15.40
C ILE A 27 8.93 0.05 14.68
N GLY A 28 9.63 1.19 14.57
CA GLY A 28 9.13 2.37 13.85
C GLY A 28 8.88 2.08 12.37
N LEU A 29 9.82 1.43 11.68
CA LEU A 29 9.67 0.99 10.30
C LEU A 29 8.52 -0.02 10.15
N TRP A 30 8.41 -0.95 11.08
CA TRP A 30 7.34 -1.95 11.08
C TRP A 30 5.96 -1.32 11.24
N LEU A 31 5.79 -0.43 12.22
CA LEU A 31 4.54 0.31 12.45
C LEU A 31 4.18 1.18 11.24
N PHE A 32 5.16 1.86 10.67
CA PHE A 32 4.95 2.64 9.45
C PHE A 32 4.50 1.76 8.29
N GLY A 33 5.15 0.61 8.07
CA GLY A 33 4.78 -0.34 7.03
C GLY A 33 3.34 -0.84 7.17
N ILE A 34 2.95 -1.26 8.38
CA ILE A 34 1.56 -1.66 8.71
C ILE A 34 0.58 -0.54 8.41
N ALA A 35 0.85 0.69 8.87
CA ALA A 35 -0.04 1.82 8.65
C ALA A 35 -0.17 2.15 7.16
N PHE A 36 0.94 2.10 6.42
CA PHE A 36 0.96 2.36 4.98
C PHE A 36 0.18 1.31 4.20
N GLU A 37 0.39 0.03 4.50
CA GLU A 37 -0.33 -1.08 3.88
C GLU A 37 -1.83 -1.01 4.19
N ALA A 38 -2.19 -0.83 5.46
CA ALA A 38 -3.59 -0.74 5.89
C ALA A 38 -4.33 0.45 5.23
N THR A 39 -3.66 1.60 5.10
CA THR A 39 -4.25 2.76 4.42
C THR A 39 -4.41 2.53 2.92
N ALA A 40 -3.42 1.93 2.26
CA ALA A 40 -3.50 1.58 0.83
C ALA A 40 -4.62 0.57 0.55
N ASP A 41 -4.77 -0.46 1.39
CA ASP A 41 -5.80 -1.48 1.22
C ASP A 41 -7.20 -0.98 1.58
N ALA A 42 -7.31 -0.12 2.60
CA ALA A 42 -8.57 0.54 2.92
C ALA A 42 -9.05 1.40 1.75
N GLN A 43 -8.14 2.12 1.06
CA GLN A 43 -8.48 2.90 -0.13
C GLN A 43 -8.94 2.02 -1.28
N LYS A 44 -8.17 0.98 -1.59
CA LYS A 44 -8.53 0.01 -2.65
C LYS A 44 -9.89 -0.62 -2.40
N SER A 45 -10.18 -0.96 -1.14
CA SER A 45 -11.45 -1.54 -0.71
C SER A 45 -12.62 -0.55 -0.83
N ARG A 46 -12.40 0.72 -0.47
CA ARG A 46 -13.39 1.80 -0.64
C ARG A 46 -13.72 2.02 -2.12
N TRP A 47 -12.70 2.16 -2.97
CA TRP A 47 -12.89 2.34 -4.41
C TRP A 47 -13.65 1.17 -5.05
N ALA A 48 -13.30 -0.08 -4.68
CA ALA A 48 -13.98 -1.27 -5.18
C ALA A 48 -15.44 -1.33 -4.73
N ARG A 49 -15.73 -0.89 -3.48
CA ARG A 49 -17.09 -0.79 -2.96
C ARG A 49 -17.90 0.28 -3.70
N GLU A 50 -17.32 1.44 -3.95
CA GLU A 50 -17.96 2.53 -4.69
C GLU A 50 -18.28 2.15 -6.14
N LYS A 51 -17.39 1.39 -6.78
CA LYS A 51 -17.63 0.83 -8.11
C LYS A 51 -18.83 -0.11 -8.11
N ARG A 52 -18.92 -0.99 -7.10
CA ARG A 52 -20.06 -1.91 -6.95
C ARG A 52 -21.38 -1.17 -6.70
N LEU A 53 -21.32 -0.03 -6.03
CA LEU A 53 -22.46 0.88 -5.81
C LEU A 53 -22.77 1.79 -7.01
N LYS A 54 -22.06 1.64 -8.14
CA LYS A 54 -22.20 2.46 -9.36
C LYS A 54 -22.04 3.97 -9.10
N LEU A 55 -21.25 4.32 -8.08
CA LEU A 55 -20.93 5.72 -7.80
C LEU A 55 -19.90 6.28 -8.78
N HIS A 56 -19.12 5.39 -9.42
CA HIS A 56 -18.21 5.70 -10.51
C HIS A 56 -18.12 4.51 -11.48
N ASP A 57 -17.73 4.80 -12.72
CA ASP A 57 -17.63 3.83 -13.82
C ASP A 57 -16.17 3.58 -14.25
N GLU A 58 -15.20 3.95 -13.42
CA GLU A 58 -13.78 3.84 -13.78
C GLU A 58 -13.32 2.38 -13.81
N ASP A 59 -12.61 2.00 -14.87
CA ASP A 59 -12.15 0.62 -15.08
C ASP A 59 -10.92 0.24 -14.25
N PHE A 60 -10.13 1.22 -13.86
CA PHE A 60 -8.92 1.09 -13.05
C PHE A 60 -8.79 2.30 -12.12
N LEU A 61 -8.03 2.16 -11.04
CA LEU A 61 -7.79 3.22 -10.07
C LEU A 61 -7.03 4.38 -10.73
N THR A 62 -7.74 5.45 -11.05
CA THR A 62 -7.12 6.69 -11.56
C THR A 62 -6.83 7.72 -10.44
N SER A 63 -7.31 7.46 -9.22
CA SER A 63 -7.18 8.30 -8.02
C SER A 63 -6.87 7.49 -6.73
N GLY A 64 -6.09 8.03 -5.78
CA GLY A 64 -5.65 7.49 -4.47
C GLY A 64 -4.49 8.26 -3.80
N LEU A 65 -4.11 8.00 -2.53
CA LEU A 65 -3.29 8.85 -1.60
C LEU A 65 -2.24 9.83 -2.22
N PHE A 66 -2.49 11.15 -2.07
CA PHE A 66 -1.79 12.36 -2.58
C PHE A 66 -1.68 12.67 -4.11
N GLY A 67 -2.69 13.30 -4.75
CA GLY A 67 -2.50 13.95 -6.08
C GLY A 67 -3.74 14.51 -6.83
N LYS A 68 -3.53 15.35 -7.85
CA LYS A 68 -4.56 16.06 -8.62
C LYS A 68 -4.92 15.35 -9.93
N ARG A 69 -6.22 15.37 -10.27
CA ARG A 69 -6.84 14.86 -11.51
C ARG A 69 -6.09 15.31 -12.78
N LEU A 70 -5.61 14.37 -13.59
CA LEU A 70 -5.40 14.63 -15.01
C LEU A 70 -6.69 14.33 -15.76
N VAL A 71 -7.03 15.27 -16.63
CA VAL A 71 -8.29 15.49 -17.32
C VAL A 71 -8.84 14.25 -18.05
N SER A 72 -10.18 14.23 -18.08
CA SER A 72 -11.14 13.34 -18.75
C SER A 72 -10.82 12.88 -20.18
N SER A 73 -11.28 11.67 -20.51
CA SER A 73 -11.80 11.36 -21.84
C SER A 73 -13.28 10.93 -21.72
N PRO A 74 -14.25 11.67 -22.27
CA PRO A 74 -15.63 11.23 -22.32
C PRO A 74 -15.79 10.21 -23.45
N ARG A 75 -16.25 9.00 -23.15
CA ARG A 75 -16.84 8.13 -24.17
C ARG A 75 -18.35 8.36 -24.14
N SER A 76 -18.86 9.07 -25.14
CA SER A 76 -20.30 9.19 -25.42
C SER A 76 -20.87 7.81 -25.69
N VAL A 77 -21.65 7.27 -24.76
CA VAL A 77 -22.54 6.14 -25.04
C VAL A 77 -23.88 6.75 -25.47
N PRO A 78 -24.45 6.40 -26.63
CA PRO A 78 -25.76 6.90 -27.01
C PRO A 78 -26.82 6.35 -26.05
N PHE A 79 -27.59 7.22 -25.40
CA PHE A 79 -28.80 6.80 -24.69
C PHE A 79 -29.93 6.54 -25.71
N PRO A 80 -30.76 5.50 -25.50
CA PRO A 80 -31.97 5.31 -26.29
C PRO A 80 -32.98 6.44 -26.01
N PRO A 81 -33.85 6.81 -26.96
CA PRO A 81 -34.76 7.94 -26.79
C PRO A 81 -35.79 7.66 -25.70
N GLU A 82 -35.81 8.51 -24.67
CA GLU A 82 -36.74 8.44 -23.55
C GLU A 82 -38.03 9.22 -23.90
N THR A 83 -39.15 8.50 -24.00
CA THR A 83 -40.48 9.07 -24.25
C THR A 83 -40.93 9.85 -23.01
N ARG A 84 -41.08 11.18 -23.15
CA ARG A 84 -41.60 12.06 -22.09
C ARG A 84 -43.05 11.72 -21.74
N ALA A 85 -43.30 11.39 -20.48
CA ALA A 85 -44.61 11.54 -19.85
C ALA A 85 -44.44 12.35 -18.56
N SER A 86 -44.96 13.58 -18.56
CA SER A 86 -44.92 14.51 -17.43
C SER A 86 -46.03 14.18 -16.43
N VAL A 87 -45.67 13.81 -15.19
CA VAL A 87 -46.60 13.76 -14.05
C VAL A 87 -46.29 14.95 -13.14
N PRO A 88 -47.28 15.80 -12.78
CA PRO A 88 -47.02 16.95 -11.90
C PRO A 88 -47.04 16.52 -10.42
N PHE A 89 -46.05 16.99 -9.64
CA PHE A 89 -45.99 16.82 -8.18
C PHE A 89 -46.61 18.02 -7.45
N PRO A 90 -47.23 17.82 -6.26
CA PRO A 90 -47.80 18.89 -5.43
C PRO A 90 -46.71 19.64 -4.65
N PRO A 91 -46.99 20.86 -4.12
CA PRO A 91 -45.95 21.72 -3.55
C PRO A 91 -45.63 21.33 -2.10
N GLU A 92 -44.37 20.98 -1.84
CA GLU A 92 -43.86 20.70 -0.49
C GLU A 92 -43.12 21.91 0.10
N THR A 93 -43.44 22.19 1.37
CA THR A 93 -42.96 23.30 2.20
C THR A 93 -41.48 23.15 2.58
N ARG A 94 -40.72 24.24 2.44
CA ARG A 94 -39.28 24.32 2.73
C ARG A 94 -38.99 24.14 4.23
N SER A 95 -38.53 22.96 4.61
CA SER A 95 -37.71 22.71 5.80
C SER A 95 -36.23 22.81 5.41
N SER A 96 -35.46 23.57 6.17
CA SER A 96 -34.06 23.95 5.93
C SER A 96 -33.08 22.79 6.06
N VAL A 97 -33.11 21.88 5.09
CA VAL A 97 -31.99 20.99 4.78
C VAL A 97 -30.97 21.82 3.98
N PRO A 98 -29.69 21.89 4.37
CA PRO A 98 -28.68 22.55 3.54
C PRO A 98 -28.68 21.89 2.16
N PRO A 99 -28.62 22.66 1.06
CA PRO A 99 -28.81 22.11 -0.28
C PRO A 99 -27.76 21.03 -0.54
N LEU A 100 -28.22 19.84 -0.92
CA LEU A 100 -27.34 18.81 -1.45
C LEU A 100 -26.66 19.40 -2.71
N PRO A 101 -25.33 19.30 -2.85
CA PRO A 101 -24.61 19.92 -3.96
C PRO A 101 -25.24 19.53 -5.30
N GLU A 102 -25.77 20.52 -6.02
CA GLU A 102 -26.62 20.35 -7.20
C GLU A 102 -25.82 19.84 -8.40
N THR A 103 -24.56 20.25 -8.53
CA THR A 103 -23.74 19.86 -9.67
C THR A 103 -22.86 18.66 -9.36
N ARG A 104 -22.80 17.72 -10.31
CA ARG A 104 -21.86 16.57 -10.28
C ARG A 104 -20.41 17.04 -10.06
N SER A 105 -20.06 18.22 -10.60
CA SER A 105 -18.75 18.85 -10.43
C SER A 105 -18.45 19.27 -8.98
N GLU A 106 -19.44 19.68 -8.21
CA GLU A 106 -19.28 20.05 -6.80
C GLU A 106 -19.24 18.83 -5.89
N ARG A 107 -20.00 17.77 -6.22
CA ARG A 107 -19.82 16.45 -5.60
C ARG A 107 -18.43 15.88 -5.84
N ASP A 108 -17.92 16.01 -7.06
CA ASP A 108 -16.58 15.55 -7.46
C ASP A 108 -15.43 16.40 -6.90
N LYS A 109 -15.70 17.68 -6.56
CA LYS A 109 -14.75 18.58 -5.88
C LYS A 109 -14.77 18.39 -4.37
N ALA A 110 -15.93 18.15 -3.77
CA ALA A 110 -16.10 17.91 -2.33
C ALA A 110 -15.66 16.49 -1.90
N ALA A 111 -15.65 15.52 -2.82
CA ALA A 111 -15.29 14.13 -2.53
C ALA A 111 -13.79 13.78 -2.70
N ASN A 112 -12.92 14.73 -3.05
CA ASN A 112 -11.53 14.40 -3.40
C ASN A 112 -10.75 13.90 -2.17
N PRO A 113 -10.04 12.76 -2.30
CA PRO A 113 -8.61 12.94 -2.52
C PRO A 113 -8.01 11.92 -3.51
N SER A 114 -7.12 12.48 -4.32
CA SER A 114 -5.76 12.02 -4.58
C SER A 114 -5.47 11.19 -5.85
N VAL A 115 -4.23 11.17 -6.39
CA VAL A 115 -3.74 10.34 -7.51
C VAL A 115 -2.75 9.33 -6.97
N LEU A 116 -2.83 8.07 -7.41
CA LEU A 116 -1.88 7.02 -7.02
C LEU A 116 -0.45 7.52 -7.16
N ALA A 117 0.21 7.75 -6.03
CA ALA A 117 1.64 8.03 -6.01
C ALA A 117 2.44 6.83 -6.55
N SER A 118 1.84 5.63 -6.60
CA SER A 118 2.39 4.41 -7.18
C SER A 118 1.29 3.40 -7.51
N ARG A 119 1.52 2.51 -8.48
CA ARG A 119 0.56 1.46 -8.89
C ARG A 119 0.38 0.36 -7.85
N PHE A 120 1.40 0.11 -7.03
CA PHE A 120 1.39 -0.94 -6.03
C PHE A 120 1.88 -0.44 -4.66
N PRO A 121 1.13 0.47 -4.01
CA PRO A 121 1.53 1.04 -2.72
C PRO A 121 1.54 -0.02 -1.59
N HIS A 122 0.61 -0.99 -1.61
CA HIS A 122 0.60 -2.08 -0.63
C HIS A 122 1.91 -2.87 -0.59
N TYR A 123 2.53 -3.18 -1.74
CA TYR A 123 3.84 -3.86 -1.77
C TYR A 123 4.96 -3.01 -1.15
N PHE A 124 4.88 -1.68 -1.22
CA PHE A 124 5.84 -0.81 -0.53
C PHE A 124 5.68 -0.91 1.00
N GLY A 125 4.44 -0.90 1.48
CA GLY A 125 4.11 -1.14 2.89
C GLY A 125 4.66 -2.49 3.38
N GLU A 126 4.37 -3.56 2.64
CA GLU A 126 4.83 -4.92 2.94
C GLU A 126 6.36 -5.01 2.99
N ILE A 127 7.08 -4.46 1.99
CA ILE A 127 8.55 -4.45 1.98
C ILE A 127 9.11 -3.68 3.19
N THR A 128 8.52 -2.54 3.52
CA THR A 128 8.97 -1.70 4.65
C THR A 128 8.74 -2.39 5.99
N LEU A 129 7.60 -3.07 6.12
CA LEU A 129 7.23 -3.88 7.27
C LEU A 129 8.24 -5.01 7.49
N TRP A 130 8.54 -5.81 6.45
CA TRP A 130 9.52 -6.90 6.55
C TRP A 130 10.93 -6.42 6.83
N THR A 131 11.29 -5.24 6.31
CA THR A 131 12.57 -4.57 6.59
C THR A 131 12.64 -4.12 8.06
N GLY A 132 11.55 -3.58 8.61
CA GLY A 132 11.46 -3.23 10.03
C GLY A 132 11.63 -4.44 10.95
N LEU A 133 10.94 -5.54 10.65
CA LEU A 133 11.07 -6.78 11.40
C LEU A 133 12.50 -7.35 11.34
N ALA A 134 13.12 -7.34 10.15
CA ALA A 134 14.50 -7.77 9.99
C ALA A 134 15.50 -6.85 10.71
N THR A 135 15.21 -5.56 10.82
CA THR A 135 16.03 -4.61 11.58
C THR A 135 16.01 -4.94 13.08
N VAL A 136 14.84 -5.27 13.65
CA VAL A 136 14.74 -5.74 15.05
C VAL A 136 15.50 -7.05 15.22
N ALA A 137 15.32 -8.00 14.29
CA ALA A 137 16.04 -9.27 14.34
C ALA A 137 17.57 -9.09 14.25
N ALA A 138 18.05 -8.19 13.38
CA ALA A 138 19.46 -7.85 13.27
C ALA A 138 20.01 -7.27 14.57
N GLY A 139 19.27 -6.37 15.23
CA GLY A 139 19.62 -5.84 16.55
C GLY A 139 19.76 -6.93 17.62
N ALA A 140 18.88 -7.93 17.59
CA ALA A 140 18.95 -9.08 18.48
C ALA A 140 20.14 -10.00 18.18
N LEU A 141 20.42 -10.29 16.91
CA LEU A 141 21.50 -11.18 16.49
C LEU A 141 22.89 -10.52 16.59
N ALA A 142 22.96 -9.19 16.57
CA ALA A 142 24.20 -8.43 16.73
C ALA A 142 24.83 -8.55 18.13
N ARG A 143 24.17 -9.23 19.08
CA ARG A 143 24.67 -9.42 20.44
C ARG A 143 25.77 -10.48 20.48
N THR A 144 26.85 -10.19 21.19
CA THR A 144 27.99 -11.10 21.40
C THR A 144 27.61 -12.52 21.85
N PRO A 145 26.71 -12.75 22.83
CA PRO A 145 26.33 -14.12 23.21
C PRO A 145 25.66 -14.88 22.06
N VAL A 146 24.90 -14.20 21.21
CA VAL A 146 24.24 -14.81 20.05
C VAL A 146 25.26 -15.13 18.97
N GLN A 147 26.21 -14.24 18.70
CA GLN A 147 27.30 -14.47 17.74
C GLN A 147 28.15 -15.69 18.14
N LEU A 148 28.56 -15.75 19.41
CA LEU A 148 29.33 -16.88 19.93
C LEU A 148 28.52 -18.19 19.85
N GLY A 149 27.21 -18.14 20.17
CA GLY A 149 26.32 -19.29 20.01
C GLY A 149 26.16 -19.77 18.56
N LEU A 150 26.30 -18.88 17.59
CA LEU A 150 26.33 -19.19 16.16
C LEU A 150 27.72 -19.62 15.65
N GLY A 151 28.71 -19.74 16.53
CA GLY A 151 30.09 -20.08 16.18
C GLY A 151 30.83 -18.94 15.47
N LEU A 152 30.31 -17.71 15.53
CA LEU A 152 30.95 -16.54 14.95
C LEU A 152 31.87 -15.88 15.98
N GLY A 153 33.03 -15.41 15.53
CA GLY A 153 33.91 -14.56 16.33
C GLY A 153 33.16 -13.28 16.70
N GLY A 154 33.06 -13.00 18.01
CA GLY A 154 32.47 -11.75 18.48
C GLY A 154 33.15 -10.53 17.86
N GLY A 155 32.41 -9.45 17.64
CA GLY A 155 32.92 -8.19 17.08
C GLY A 155 32.26 -7.82 15.75
N LEU A 156 32.85 -6.85 15.04
CA LEU A 156 32.24 -6.24 13.85
C LEU A 156 31.90 -7.26 12.75
N ALA A 157 32.79 -8.22 12.49
CA ALA A 157 32.56 -9.27 11.49
C ALA A 157 31.35 -10.15 11.85
N GLY A 158 31.21 -10.53 13.12
CA GLY A 158 30.05 -11.28 13.63
C GLY A 158 28.76 -10.48 13.51
N VAL A 159 28.79 -9.18 13.82
CA VAL A 159 27.64 -8.26 13.66
C VAL A 159 27.21 -8.16 12.19
N LEU A 160 28.16 -7.99 11.28
CA LEU A 160 27.86 -7.90 9.85
C LEU A 160 27.28 -9.21 9.30
N ALA A 161 27.86 -10.34 9.68
CA ALA A 161 27.38 -11.66 9.26
C ALA A 161 25.95 -11.93 9.75
N THR A 162 25.69 -11.68 11.04
CA THR A 162 24.35 -11.87 11.63
C THR A 162 23.30 -10.90 11.09
N THR A 163 23.70 -9.65 10.84
CA THR A 163 22.84 -8.66 10.18
C THR A 163 22.51 -9.12 8.76
N ALA A 164 23.51 -9.52 7.96
CA ALA A 164 23.28 -10.02 6.61
C ALA A 164 22.28 -11.18 6.60
N LEU A 165 22.43 -12.14 7.51
CA LEU A 165 21.49 -13.27 7.68
C LEU A 165 20.05 -12.82 7.92
N ALA A 166 19.83 -11.82 8.77
CA ALA A 166 18.49 -11.28 9.06
C ALA A 166 17.83 -10.68 7.82
N PHE A 167 18.61 -10.08 6.91
CA PHE A 167 18.10 -9.42 5.71
C PHE A 167 17.99 -10.32 4.48
N VAL A 168 18.51 -11.55 4.49
CA VAL A 168 18.39 -12.49 3.35
C VAL A 168 16.92 -12.73 2.99
N SER A 169 16.09 -13.05 3.98
CA SER A 169 14.67 -13.34 3.78
C SER A 169 13.88 -12.15 3.22
N PRO A 170 13.87 -10.96 3.86
CA PRO A 170 13.11 -9.82 3.33
C PRO A 170 13.64 -9.35 1.97
N ALA A 171 14.95 -9.42 1.70
CA ALA A 171 15.51 -9.09 0.40
C ALA A 171 15.03 -10.05 -0.69
N PHE A 172 15.01 -11.36 -0.38
CA PHE A 172 14.48 -12.37 -1.30
C PHE A 172 12.98 -12.21 -1.53
N SER A 173 12.19 -11.96 -0.48
CA SER A 173 10.76 -11.69 -0.60
C SER A 173 10.50 -10.43 -1.46
N ALA A 174 11.23 -9.35 -1.22
CA ALA A 174 11.14 -8.13 -2.03
C ALA A 174 11.51 -8.40 -3.50
N PHE A 175 12.54 -9.21 -3.75
CA PHE A 175 12.89 -9.63 -5.11
C PHE A 175 11.74 -10.40 -5.79
N LEU A 176 11.17 -11.40 -5.12
CA LEU A 176 10.05 -12.18 -5.66
C LEU A 176 8.85 -11.28 -5.95
N LEU A 177 8.46 -10.42 -5.02
CA LEU A 177 7.32 -9.52 -5.18
C LEU A 177 7.54 -8.53 -6.33
N THR A 178 8.74 -7.98 -6.47
CA THR A 178 8.98 -6.91 -7.46
C THR A 178 9.38 -7.41 -8.85
N LYS A 179 9.98 -8.60 -8.95
CA LYS A 179 10.55 -9.10 -10.20
C LYS A 179 9.95 -10.40 -10.71
N VAL A 180 9.25 -11.18 -9.87
CA VAL A 180 8.74 -12.50 -10.26
C VAL A 180 7.21 -12.60 -10.14
N SER A 181 6.67 -12.59 -8.92
CA SER A 181 5.29 -13.01 -8.64
C SER A 181 4.32 -11.88 -8.31
N GLY A 182 4.76 -10.79 -7.67
CA GLY A 182 3.85 -9.74 -7.20
C GLY A 182 3.43 -8.78 -8.32
N ILE A 183 4.33 -7.87 -8.67
CA ILE A 183 4.13 -6.80 -9.65
C ILE A 183 4.00 -7.34 -11.09
N PRO A 184 4.90 -8.21 -11.59
CA PRO A 184 4.85 -8.63 -13.00
C PRO A 184 3.58 -9.40 -13.34
N LEU A 185 3.13 -10.30 -12.46
CA LEU A 185 1.89 -11.06 -12.69
C LEU A 185 0.65 -10.16 -12.63
N SER A 186 0.64 -9.18 -11.73
CA SER A 186 -0.47 -8.23 -11.62
C SER A 186 -0.55 -7.34 -12.85
N GLU A 187 0.57 -6.76 -13.30
CA GLU A 187 0.62 -5.97 -14.53
C GLU A 187 0.23 -6.80 -15.76
N GLY A 188 0.72 -8.03 -15.89
CA GLY A 188 0.35 -8.91 -16.99
C GLY A 188 -1.15 -9.20 -17.06
N LYS A 189 -1.84 -9.29 -15.93
CA LYS A 189 -3.32 -9.42 -15.88
C LYS A 189 -4.02 -8.15 -16.37
N TYR A 190 -3.54 -6.97 -15.97
CA TYR A 190 -4.10 -5.69 -16.42
C TYR A 190 -3.82 -5.42 -17.90
N ASP A 191 -2.61 -5.74 -18.37
CA ASP A 191 -2.23 -5.58 -19.77
C ASP A 191 -3.07 -6.47 -20.70
N LYS A 192 -3.40 -7.70 -20.28
CA LYS A 192 -4.32 -8.57 -21.04
C LYS A 192 -5.75 -8.02 -21.09
N ARG A 193 -6.19 -7.33 -20.03
CA ARG A 193 -7.57 -6.81 -19.93
C ARG A 193 -7.76 -5.46 -20.61
N TYR A 194 -6.77 -4.58 -20.51
CA TYR A 194 -6.85 -3.17 -20.91
C TYR A 194 -5.80 -2.77 -21.95
N GLY A 195 -4.95 -3.69 -22.42
CA GLY A 195 -3.95 -3.43 -23.45
C GLY A 195 -4.57 -2.88 -24.74
N GLY A 196 -3.87 -1.93 -25.38
CA GLY A 196 -4.35 -1.24 -26.58
C GLY A 196 -5.28 -0.06 -26.31
N ARG A 197 -5.64 0.20 -25.05
CA ARG A 197 -6.35 1.43 -24.65
C ARG A 197 -5.38 2.56 -24.37
N LYS A 198 -5.53 3.67 -25.10
CA LYS A 198 -4.70 4.87 -24.95
C LYS A 198 -4.69 5.43 -23.53
N ASP A 199 -5.84 5.45 -22.86
CA ASP A 199 -5.97 5.96 -21.49
C ASP A 199 -5.28 5.06 -20.45
N TYR A 200 -5.31 3.74 -20.63
CA TYR A 200 -4.59 2.79 -19.78
C TYR A 200 -3.06 2.89 -19.98
N GLU A 201 -2.59 3.00 -21.22
CA GLU A 201 -1.17 3.13 -21.54
C GLU A 201 -0.57 4.43 -21.01
N GLU A 202 -1.31 5.54 -21.14
CA GLU A 202 -0.93 6.84 -20.58
C GLU A 202 -0.89 6.81 -19.05
N TRP A 203 -1.92 6.24 -18.42
CA TRP A 203 -1.92 6.03 -16.98
C TRP A 203 -0.73 5.18 -16.51
N LYS A 204 -0.42 4.08 -17.22
CA LYS A 204 0.70 3.19 -16.89
C LYS A 204 2.06 3.88 -17.03
N ARG A 205 2.22 4.76 -18.01
CA ARG A 205 3.43 5.56 -18.24
C ARG A 205 3.64 6.63 -17.17
N ASN A 206 2.56 7.30 -16.78
CA ASN A 206 2.62 8.43 -15.85
C ASN A 206 2.62 7.98 -14.38
N THR A 207 2.10 6.78 -14.07
CA THR A 207 2.02 6.26 -12.69
C THR A 207 3.22 5.35 -12.37
N PRO A 208 4.09 5.72 -11.42
CA PRO A 208 5.26 4.90 -11.06
C PRO A 208 4.84 3.59 -10.38
N ARG A 209 5.75 2.61 -10.27
CA ARG A 209 5.41 1.26 -9.82
C ARG A 209 5.28 1.09 -8.31
N LEU A 210 6.19 1.69 -7.53
CA LEU A 210 6.37 1.41 -6.09
C LEU A 210 6.53 2.70 -5.30
N VAL A 211 7.57 3.47 -5.62
CA VAL A 211 7.88 4.74 -4.94
C VAL A 211 7.40 5.90 -5.82
N PRO A 212 6.82 6.96 -5.24
CA PRO A 212 6.43 8.14 -5.98
C PRO A 212 7.62 8.78 -6.68
N LYS A 213 7.41 9.30 -7.89
CA LYS A 213 8.37 10.24 -8.46
C LYS A 213 8.30 11.49 -7.61
N LEU A 214 9.31 11.70 -6.79
CA LEU A 214 9.68 13.05 -6.39
C LEU A 214 10.15 13.70 -7.72
N TRP A 215 9.58 14.84 -8.09
CA TRP A 215 9.94 15.68 -9.27
C TRP A 215 9.67 15.10 -10.68
#